data_AF-A0A2N4XTL0-F1
#
_entry.id   AF-A0A2N4XTL0-F1
#
_cell.length_a   1.000
_cell.length_b   1.000
_cell.length_c   1.000
_cell.angle_alpha   90.00
_cell.angle_beta   90.00
_cell.angle_gamma   90.00
#
_symmetry.space_group_name_H-M   'P 1'
#
loop_
_entity.id
_entity.type
_entity.pdbx_description
1 polymer ?
#
loop_
_entity_poly.entity_id
_entity_poly.type
_entity_poly.pdbx_seq_one_letter_code
_entity_poly.pdbx_strand_id
1 'polypeptide(L)' 'MSGFVEVIGYFAFFWLFVFNTRFRRALIQEWANGGFIERTGLVLEGTFSFLVGVVAPLVLLASFVTWP' A
#
# COMPACT_ATOMS: atom_id res chain seq x y z
N MET A 1 -6.28 18.34 -3.59
CA MET A 1 -5.64 17.66 -4.74
C MET A 1 -4.56 16.68 -4.31
N SER A 2 -3.68 17.01 -3.35
CA SER A 2 -2.62 16.09 -2.86
C SER A 2 -3.15 14.77 -2.30
N GLY A 3 -4.15 14.80 -1.41
CA GLY A 3 -4.64 13.59 -0.74
C GLY A 3 -5.26 12.53 -1.67
N PHE A 4 -5.92 12.93 -2.77
CA PHE A 4 -6.45 11.97 -3.75
C PHE A 4 -5.33 11.25 -4.51
N VAL A 5 -4.27 11.99 -4.87
CA VAL A 5 -3.09 11.42 -5.54
C VAL A 5 -2.36 10.46 -4.60
N GLU A 6 -2.24 10.79 -3.33
CA GLU A 6 -1.65 9.91 -2.31
C GLU A 6 -2.44 8.60 -2.16
N VAL A 7 -3.77 8.68 -2.07
CA VAL A 7 -4.63 7.48 -1.97
C VAL A 7 -4.47 6.58 -3.19
N ILE A 8 -4.45 7.14 -4.41
CA ILE A 8 -4.18 6.36 -5.63
C ILE A 8 -2.78 5.75 -5.58
N GLY A 9 -1.79 6.51 -5.12
CA GLY A 9 -0.41 6.04 -4.97
C GLY A 9 -0.33 4.84 -4.02
N TYR A 10 -0.94 4.92 -2.84
CA TYR A 10 -0.99 3.82 -1.87
C TYR A 10 -1.73 2.60 -2.41
N PHE A 11 -2.84 2.81 -3.12
CA PHE A 11 -3.56 1.72 -3.78
C PHE A 11 -2.68 1.03 -4.83
N ALA A 12 -2.04 1.79 -5.71
CA ALA A 12 -1.15 1.27 -6.74
C ALA A 12 0.06 0.55 -6.12
N PHE A 13 0.67 1.12 -5.09
CA PHE A 13 1.79 0.53 -4.36
C PHE A 13 1.44 -0.87 -3.83
N PHE A 14 0.28 -1.00 -3.17
CA PHE A 14 -0.19 -2.29 -2.65
C PHE A 14 -0.34 -3.33 -3.76
N TRP A 15 -1.05 -2.99 -4.84
CA TRP A 15 -1.32 -3.96 -5.91
C TRP A 15 -0.07 -4.29 -6.74
N LEU A 16 0.84 -3.32 -6.93
CA LEU A 16 2.16 -3.58 -7.50
C LEU A 16 2.96 -4.52 -6.60
N PHE A 17 2.92 -4.34 -5.27
CA PHE A 17 3.53 -5.27 -4.34
C PHE A 17 2.94 -6.68 -4.46
N VAL A 18 1.62 -6.83 -4.59
CA VAL A 18 0.95 -8.14 -4.70
C VAL A 18 1.25 -8.84 -6.04
N PHE A 19 1.14 -8.14 -7.16
CA PHE A 19 1.17 -8.78 -8.49
C PHE A 19 2.51 -8.65 -9.23
N ASN A 20 3.34 -7.66 -8.91
CA ASN A 20 4.57 -7.41 -9.65
C ASN A 20 5.80 -7.91 -8.89
N THR A 21 6.35 -9.04 -9.34
CA THR A 21 7.57 -9.64 -8.76
C THR A 21 8.80 -8.75 -8.88
N ARG A 22 8.90 -7.92 -9.93
CA ARG A 22 10.05 -7.02 -10.12
C ARG A 22 10.00 -5.89 -9.10
N PHE A 23 8.82 -5.33 -8.88
CA PHE A 23 8.59 -4.29 -7.87
C PHE A 23 8.93 -4.79 -6.46
N ARG A 24 8.48 -6.00 -6.10
CA ARG A 24 8.87 -6.61 -4.80
C ARG A 24 10.37 -6.77 -4.63
N ARG A 25 11.09 -7.21 -5.67
CA ARG A 25 12.54 -7.38 -5.59
C ARG A 25 13.25 -6.04 -5.39
N ALA A 26 12.81 -4.98 -6.08
CA ALA A 26 13.34 -3.64 -5.89
C ALA A 26 13.15 -3.17 -4.43
N LEU A 27 11.96 -3.34 -3.86
CA LEU A 27 11.67 -2.99 -2.46
C LEU A 27 12.50 -3.80 -1.46
N ILE A 28 12.69 -5.10 -1.69
CA ILE A 28 13.54 -5.94 -0.84
C ILE A 28 15.00 -5.48 -0.90
N GLN A 29 15.45 -5.06 -2.09
CA GLN A 29 16.80 -4.54 -2.28
C GLN A 29 16.98 -3.17 -1.61
N GLU A 30 15.99 -2.28 -1.71
CA GLU A 30 15.96 -1.01 -0.97
C GLU A 30 15.94 -1.23 0.54
N TRP A 31 15.16 -2.21 1.01
CA TRP A 31 15.14 -2.58 2.43
C TRP A 31 16.50 -3.07 2.91
N ALA A 32 17.15 -3.93 2.12
CA ALA A 32 18.45 -4.50 2.46
C ALA A 32 19.56 -3.43 2.50
N ASN A 33 19.55 -2.51 1.53
CA ASN A 33 20.58 -1.49 1.36
C ASN A 33 20.30 -0.18 2.11
N GLY A 34 19.05 0.03 2.53
CA GLY A 34 18.59 1.25 3.20
C GLY A 34 18.97 1.30 4.68
N GLY A 35 19.13 2.53 5.18
CA GLY A 35 19.33 2.83 6.58
C GLY A 35 18.04 2.71 7.40
N PHE A 36 18.12 3.10 8.68
CA PHE A 36 16.98 3.03 9.59
C PHE A 36 15.79 3.89 9.12
N ILE A 37 16.07 5.07 8.56
CA ILE A 37 15.04 6.02 8.12
C ILE A 37 14.29 5.45 6.90
N GLU A 38 15.01 4.94 5.91
CA GLU A 38 14.45 4.35 4.70
C GLU A 38 13.58 3.13 5.03
N ARG A 39 14.06 2.26 5.92
CA ARG A 39 13.29 1.11 6.40
C ARG A 39 12.01 1.56 7.10
N THR A 40 12.09 2.55 7.99
CA THR A 40 10.91 3.06 8.69
C THR A 40 9.90 3.66 7.72
N GLY A 41 10.37 4.41 6.71
CA GLY A 41 9.54 4.94 5.62
C GLY A 41 8.82 3.84 4.85
N LEU A 42 9.54 2.78 4.45
CA LEU A 42 8.97 1.63 3.74
C LEU A 42 7.92 0.88 4.57
N VAL A 43 8.10 0.75 5.90
CA VAL A 43 7.08 0.15 6.77
C VAL A 43 5.82 1.02 6.82
N LEU A 44 5.99 2.34 6.95
CA LEU A 44 4.86 3.28 6.98
C LEU A 44 4.10 3.25 5.66
N GLU A 45 4.79 3.35 4.52
CA GLU A 45 4.18 3.24 3.18
C GLU A 45 3.49 1.88 2.99
N GLY A 46 4.11 0.78 3.44
CA GLY A 46 3.51 -0.55 3.43
C GLY A 46 2.23 -0.63 4.27
N THR A 47 2.21 0.03 5.43
CA THR A 47 1.05 0.04 6.33
C THR A 47 -0.10 0.85 5.73
N PHE A 48 0.16 2.06 5.24
CA PHE A 48 -0.86 2.89 4.58
C PHE A 48 -1.37 2.25 3.29
N SER A 49 -0.49 1.68 2.47
CA SER A 49 -0.88 0.95 1.26
C SER A 49 -1.73 -0.27 1.56
N PHE A 50 -1.48 -1.01 2.64
CA PHE A 50 -2.36 -2.09 3.09
C PHE A 50 -3.75 -1.58 3.50
N LEU A 51 -3.81 -0.50 4.30
CA LEU A 51 -5.08 0.10 4.72
C LEU A 51 -5.91 0.55 3.51
N VAL A 52 -5.29 1.19 2.53
CA VAL A 52 -5.98 1.67 1.33
C VAL A 52 -6.27 0.55 0.33
N GLY A 53 -5.35 -0.38 0.13
CA GLY A 53 -5.44 -1.44 -0.87
C GLY A 53 -6.34 -2.62 -0.46
N VAL A 54 -6.51 -2.86 0.84
CA VAL A 54 -7.28 -3.99 1.38
C VAL A 54 -8.44 -3.51 2.25
N VAL A 55 -8.16 -2.72 3.29
CA VAL A 55 -9.17 -2.38 4.30
C VAL A 55 -10.26 -1.49 3.72
N ALA A 56 -9.91 -0.44 2.98
CA ALA A 56 -10.92 0.44 2.38
C ALA A 56 -11.87 -0.28 1.40
N PRO A 57 -11.40 -1.13 0.47
CA PRO A 57 -12.28 -1.96 -0.36
C PRO A 57 -13.15 -2.93 0.45
N LEU A 58 -12.62 -3.56 1.50
CA LEU A 58 -13.40 -4.46 2.36
C LEU A 58 -14.51 -3.72 3.10
N VAL A 59 -14.23 -2.52 3.63
CA VAL A 59 -15.25 -1.69 4.29
C VAL A 59 -16.33 -1.27 3.29
N LEU A 60 -15.95 -0.89 2.07
CA LEU A 60 -16.90 -0.59 0.99
C LEU A 60 -17.79 -1.80 0.69
N LEU A 61 -17.22 -2.97 0.47
CA LEU A 61 -17.97 -4.21 0.22
C LEU A 61 -18.90 -4.56 1.39
N ALA A 62 -18.40 -4.48 2.63
CA ALA A 62 -19.21 -4.73 3.81
C ALA A 62 -20.40 -3.76 3.89
N SER A 63 -20.18 -2.48 3.60
CA SER A 63 -21.24 -1.47 3.62
C SER A 63 -22.34 -1.73 2.57
N PHE A 64 -22.00 -2.31 1.41
CA PHE A 64 -22.99 -2.75 0.43
C PHE A 64 -23.77 -3.99 0.86
N VAL A 65 -23.16 -4.90 1.62
CA VAL A 65 -23.81 -6.13 2.11
C VAL A 65 -24.72 -5.85 3.31
N THR A 66 -24.37 -4.88 4.16
CA THR A 66 -25.16 -4.50 5.34
C THR A 66 -26.18 -3.38 5.05
N TRP A 67 -26.30 -2.94 3.79
CA TRP A 67 -27.33 -1.99 3.39
C TRP A 67 -28.69 -2.72 3.39
N PRO A 68 -29.70 -2.27 4.16
CA PRO A 68 -31.03 -2.86 4.13
C PRO A 68 -31.73 -2.72 2.77
#